data_AF-A0A353AZ78-F1
#
_entry.id   AF-A0A353AZ78-F1
#
_cell.length_a   1.000
_cell.length_b   1.000
_cell.length_c   1.000
_cell.angle_alpha   90.00
_cell.angle_beta   90.00
_cell.angle_gamma   90.00
#
_symmetry.space_group_name_H-M   'P 1'
#
loop_
_entity.id
_entity.type
_entity.pdbx_description
1 polymer ?
#
loop_
_entity_poly.entity_id
_entity_poly.type
_entity_poly.pdbx_seq_one_letter_code
_entity_poly.pdbx_strand_id
1 'polypeptide(L)'
;AERLSQLIDININTVRHPDHFCNIDGFQRDWTIIDSPRNLRASYGHDVECAWLVLDAVEALGRPVSPYRSWAKHLCDHAIRYGFDSENGGFFYTGPLGEESDDRKKEWWTQNEAMVAMLVLEDMTGDSEYRSIFDSTFEFVRSHQIAPQGGWWGTVNEDGRLGDRQVRTSMWQGAYHNARSLILCEKLLRR
;
A
#
# COMPACT_ATOMS: atom_id res chain seq x y z
N ALA A 1 2.71 -4.17 24.48
CA ALA A 1 2.77 -5.57 24.01
C ALA A 1 1.37 -6.12 23.69
N GLU A 2 0.47 -6.24 24.67
CA GLU A 2 -0.85 -6.87 24.46
C GLU A 2 -1.70 -6.22 23.35
N ARG A 3 -1.88 -4.89 23.38
CA ARG A 3 -2.68 -4.17 22.37
C ARG A 3 -2.12 -4.29 20.95
N LEU A 4 -0.80 -4.31 20.81
CA LEU A 4 -0.14 -4.48 19.51
C LEU A 4 -0.36 -5.91 18.99
N SER A 5 -0.30 -6.92 19.86
CA SER A 5 -0.65 -8.30 19.50
C SER A 5 -2.10 -8.41 19.02
N GLN A 6 -3.04 -7.80 19.74
CA GLN A 6 -4.46 -7.79 19.34
C GLN A 6 -4.67 -7.08 18.00
N LEU A 7 -3.94 -6.00 17.73
CA LEU A 7 -4.01 -5.29 16.46
C LEU A 7 -3.50 -6.16 15.30
N ILE A 8 -2.42 -6.92 15.50
CA ILE A 8 -1.94 -7.91 14.52
C ILE A 8 -3.05 -8.92 14.24
N ASP A 9 -3.65 -9.50 15.29
CA ASP A 9 -4.69 -10.53 15.13
C ASP A 9 -5.91 -10.00 14.34
N ILE A 10 -6.30 -8.74 14.57
CA ILE A 10 -7.39 -8.07 13.83
C ILE A 10 -7.01 -7.88 12.34
N ASN A 11 -5.80 -7.38 12.06
CA ASN A 11 -5.38 -7.07 10.69
C ASN A 11 -5.16 -8.33 9.84
N ILE A 12 -4.73 -9.44 10.44
CA ILE A 12 -4.47 -10.67 9.68
C ILE A 12 -5.74 -11.51 9.46
N ASN A 13 -6.72 -11.44 10.37
CA ASN A 13 -7.88 -12.34 10.36
C ASN A 13 -9.21 -11.64 10.07
N THR A 14 -9.44 -10.46 10.67
CA THR A 14 -10.78 -9.87 10.72
C THR A 14 -11.05 -8.95 9.54
N VAL A 15 -10.06 -8.13 9.15
CA VAL A 15 -10.27 -7.11 8.12
C VAL A 15 -10.17 -7.67 6.69
N ARG A 16 -9.65 -8.89 6.54
CA ARG A 16 -9.49 -9.56 5.25
C ARG A 16 -10.85 -10.00 4.70
N HIS A 17 -11.08 -9.79 3.41
CA HIS A 17 -12.25 -10.34 2.72
C HIS A 17 -12.20 -11.89 2.70
N PRO A 18 -13.32 -12.60 2.91
CA PRO A 18 -13.34 -14.07 2.92
C PRO A 18 -12.85 -14.71 1.61
N ASP A 19 -13.32 -14.16 0.47
CA ASP A 19 -13.09 -14.74 -0.86
C ASP A 19 -11.97 -14.08 -1.67
N HIS A 20 -11.48 -12.92 -1.21
CA HIS A 20 -10.47 -12.13 -1.92
C HIS A 20 -9.31 -11.85 -0.96
N PHE A 21 -8.07 -11.97 -1.42
CA PHE A 21 -6.89 -11.71 -0.59
C PHE A 21 -6.58 -10.21 -0.47
N CYS A 22 -7.59 -9.42 -0.12
CA CYS A 22 -7.50 -7.99 0.17
C CYS A 22 -8.23 -7.67 1.48
N ASN A 23 -7.98 -6.49 2.02
CA ASN A 23 -8.71 -5.98 3.17
C ASN A 23 -9.95 -5.19 2.75
N ILE A 24 -10.89 -5.09 3.68
CA ILE A 24 -12.08 -4.23 3.59
C ILE A 24 -11.95 -3.16 4.66
N ASP A 25 -12.32 -1.92 4.35
CA ASP A 25 -12.11 -0.79 5.27
C ASP A 25 -13.32 -0.52 6.19
N GLY A 26 -14.51 -0.99 5.81
CA GLY A 26 -15.76 -0.69 6.52
C GLY A 26 -16.43 -1.91 7.15
N PHE A 27 -16.64 -1.82 8.45
CA PHE A 27 -17.30 -2.83 9.27
C PHE A 27 -18.36 -2.21 10.17
N GLN A 28 -19.39 -3.00 10.48
CA GLN A 28 -20.28 -2.75 11.60
C GLN A 28 -19.54 -2.95 12.93
N ARG A 29 -20.14 -2.53 14.04
CA ARG A 29 -19.54 -2.68 15.39
C ARG A 29 -19.27 -4.12 15.80
N ASP A 30 -19.94 -5.08 15.18
CA ASP A 30 -19.79 -6.52 15.40
C ASP A 30 -18.88 -7.21 14.38
N TRP A 31 -18.12 -6.43 13.59
CA TRP A 31 -17.24 -6.91 12.51
C TRP A 31 -17.95 -7.53 11.31
N THR A 32 -19.27 -7.36 11.18
CA THR A 32 -19.94 -7.66 9.92
C THR A 32 -19.48 -6.66 8.86
N ILE A 33 -19.06 -7.14 7.69
CA ILE A 33 -18.68 -6.28 6.55
C ILE A 33 -19.88 -5.39 6.18
N ILE A 34 -19.62 -4.11 5.94
CA ILE A 34 -20.65 -3.22 5.38
C ILE A 34 -20.82 -3.58 3.90
N ASP A 35 -21.90 -4.28 3.58
CA ASP A 35 -22.25 -4.65 2.20
C ASP A 35 -22.74 -3.41 1.42
N SER A 36 -21.81 -2.73 0.76
CA SER A 36 -22.11 -1.62 -0.12
C SER A 36 -21.07 -1.51 -1.24
N PRO A 37 -21.44 -1.02 -2.44
CA PRO A 37 -20.49 -0.85 -3.54
C PRO A 37 -19.32 0.07 -3.23
N ARG A 38 -19.49 1.01 -2.29
CA ARG A 38 -18.41 1.90 -1.85
C ARG A 38 -17.38 1.18 -0.98
N ASN A 39 -17.81 0.15 -0.25
CA ASN A 39 -16.99 -0.55 0.74
C ASN A 39 -16.39 -1.85 0.22
N LEU A 40 -17.11 -2.57 -0.65
CA LEU A 40 -16.67 -3.82 -1.26
C LEU A 40 -15.69 -3.56 -2.40
N ARG A 41 -14.54 -2.99 -2.05
CA ARG A 41 -13.49 -2.55 -2.96
C ARG A 41 -12.14 -2.74 -2.28
N ALA A 42 -11.13 -3.11 -3.05
CA ALA A 42 -9.76 -3.16 -2.57
C ALA A 42 -9.16 -1.76 -2.59
N SER A 43 -8.55 -1.32 -1.48
CA SER A 43 -7.65 -0.16 -1.48
C SER A 43 -6.22 -0.67 -1.53
N TYR A 44 -5.62 -0.60 -2.71
CA TYR A 44 -4.30 -1.21 -2.94
C TYR A 44 -3.22 -0.62 -2.03
N GLY A 45 -3.33 0.69 -1.74
CA GLY A 45 -2.45 1.36 -0.78
C GLY A 45 -2.63 0.86 0.65
N HIS A 46 -3.86 0.68 1.12
CA HIS A 46 -4.11 0.16 2.47
C HIS A 46 -3.68 -1.31 2.59
N ASP A 47 -3.86 -2.12 1.54
CA ASP A 47 -3.43 -3.52 1.53
C ASP A 47 -1.91 -3.63 1.72
N VAL A 48 -1.13 -2.92 0.90
CA VAL A 48 0.33 -2.94 1.01
C VAL A 48 0.83 -2.26 2.29
N GLU A 49 0.15 -1.21 2.76
CA GLU A 49 0.47 -0.56 4.04
C GLU A 49 0.24 -1.50 5.24
N CYS A 50 -0.90 -2.19 5.25
CA CYS A 50 -1.24 -3.17 6.27
C CYS A 50 -0.19 -4.29 6.33
N ALA A 51 0.23 -4.80 5.17
CA ALA A 51 1.24 -5.86 5.09
C ALA A 51 2.54 -5.47 5.81
N TRP A 52 3.15 -4.34 5.45
CA TRP A 52 4.43 -3.95 6.05
C TRP A 52 4.29 -3.49 7.50
N LEU A 53 3.18 -2.84 7.89
CA LEU A 53 2.93 -2.43 9.28
C LEU A 53 2.75 -3.62 10.22
N VAL A 54 2.06 -4.67 9.78
CA VAL A 54 1.91 -5.89 10.59
C VAL A 54 3.24 -6.58 10.77
N LEU A 55 4.07 -6.65 9.74
CA LEU A 55 5.42 -7.23 9.84
C LEU A 55 6.30 -6.41 10.82
N ASP A 56 6.30 -5.08 10.71
CA ASP A 56 6.99 -4.18 11.65
C ASP A 56 6.47 -4.35 13.09
N ALA A 57 5.15 -4.46 13.28
CA ALA A 57 4.55 -4.70 14.58
C ALA A 57 4.95 -6.05 15.20
N VAL A 58 5.08 -7.11 14.37
CA VAL A 58 5.55 -8.43 14.80
C VAL A 58 7.01 -8.35 15.27
N GLU A 59 7.87 -7.67 14.52
CA GLU A 59 9.27 -7.44 14.89
C GLU A 59 9.37 -6.61 16.18
N ALA A 60 8.55 -5.56 16.33
CA ALA A 60 8.50 -4.73 17.52
C ALA A 60 8.09 -5.50 18.79
N LEU A 61 7.39 -6.63 18.64
CA LEU A 61 7.07 -7.57 19.73
C LEU A 61 8.18 -8.61 19.98
N GLY A 62 9.28 -8.56 19.24
CA GLY A 62 10.37 -9.55 19.31
C GLY A 62 9.94 -10.93 18.78
N ARG A 63 8.94 -10.99 17.92
CA ARG A 63 8.43 -12.24 17.34
C ARG A 63 9.02 -12.46 15.94
N PRO A 64 9.23 -13.72 15.51
CA PRO A 64 9.67 -13.98 14.15
C PRO A 64 8.57 -13.62 13.14
N VAL A 65 8.94 -12.96 12.04
CA VAL A 65 8.04 -12.60 10.94
C VAL A 65 7.69 -13.78 10.03
N SER A 66 8.47 -14.86 10.06
CA SER A 66 8.30 -16.02 9.17
C SER A 66 6.89 -16.63 9.14
N PRO A 67 6.11 -16.70 10.24
CA PRO A 67 4.74 -17.21 10.20
C PRO A 67 3.77 -16.32 9.39
N TYR A 68 4.10 -15.05 9.18
CA TYR A 68 3.26 -14.06 8.49
C TYR A 68 3.61 -13.93 7.00
N ARG A 69 4.67 -14.60 6.53
CA ARG A 69 5.18 -14.48 5.15
C ARG A 69 4.11 -14.73 4.10
N SER A 70 3.38 -15.85 4.22
CA SER A 70 2.34 -16.21 3.23
C SER A 70 1.18 -15.22 3.24
N TRP A 71 0.79 -14.71 4.41
CA TRP A 71 -0.27 -13.72 4.53
C TRP A 71 0.12 -12.41 3.85
N ALA A 72 1.28 -11.85 4.19
CA ALA A 72 1.77 -10.61 3.60
C ALA A 72 1.98 -10.74 2.08
N LYS A 73 2.51 -11.89 1.63
CA LYS A 73 2.65 -12.19 0.19
C LYS A 73 1.31 -12.17 -0.52
N HIS A 74 0.32 -12.93 -0.06
CA HIS A 74 -0.97 -12.96 -0.74
C HIS A 74 -1.68 -11.61 -0.77
N LEU A 75 -1.56 -10.81 0.30
CA LEU A 75 -2.13 -9.47 0.37
C LEU A 75 -1.46 -8.52 -0.64
N CYS A 76 -0.13 -8.48 -0.65
CA CYS A 76 0.63 -7.67 -1.61
C CYS A 76 0.45 -8.15 -3.05
N ASP A 77 0.44 -9.46 -3.31
CA ASP A 77 0.26 -10.02 -4.66
C ASP A 77 -1.13 -9.70 -5.22
N HIS A 78 -2.16 -9.64 -4.37
CA HIS A 78 -3.48 -9.18 -4.79
C HIS A 78 -3.43 -7.71 -5.22
N ALA A 79 -2.81 -6.85 -4.40
CA ALA A 79 -2.64 -5.44 -4.73
C ALA A 79 -1.79 -5.22 -5.98
N ILE A 80 -0.75 -6.03 -6.20
CA ILE A 80 0.06 -6.00 -7.42
C ILE A 80 -0.79 -6.41 -8.62
N ARG A 81 -1.48 -7.56 -8.52
CA ARG A 81 -2.23 -8.13 -9.65
C ARG A 81 -3.30 -7.19 -10.19
N TYR A 82 -4.00 -6.47 -9.33
CA TYR A 82 -5.17 -5.66 -9.73
C TYR A 82 -4.91 -4.14 -9.64
N GLY A 83 -3.88 -3.74 -8.90
CA GLY A 83 -3.59 -2.34 -8.59
C GLY A 83 -2.29 -1.81 -9.15
N PHE A 84 -1.31 -2.66 -9.49
CA PHE A 84 -0.06 -2.17 -10.09
C PHE A 84 -0.23 -1.91 -11.59
N ASP A 85 0.18 -0.73 -12.02
CA ASP A 85 0.20 -0.33 -13.43
C ASP A 85 1.51 -0.78 -14.07
N SER A 86 1.48 -1.91 -14.78
CA SER A 86 2.67 -2.43 -15.47
C SER A 86 3.11 -1.60 -16.68
N GLU A 87 2.26 -0.70 -17.18
CA GLU A 87 2.57 0.13 -18.35
C GLU A 87 3.31 1.42 -17.95
N ASN A 88 2.81 2.14 -16.94
CA ASN A 88 3.37 3.43 -16.51
C ASN A 88 4.11 3.36 -15.18
N GLY A 89 3.94 2.29 -14.40
CA GLY A 89 4.42 2.17 -13.04
C GLY A 89 3.48 2.80 -12.01
N GLY A 90 3.77 2.50 -10.74
CA GLY A 90 2.95 2.90 -9.60
C GLY A 90 1.63 2.14 -9.46
N PHE A 91 0.90 2.45 -8.40
CA PHE A 91 -0.31 1.75 -8.01
C PHE A 91 -1.54 2.64 -8.15
N PHE A 92 -2.60 2.09 -8.73
CA PHE A 92 -3.94 2.66 -8.75
C PHE A 92 -4.49 2.85 -7.33
N TYR A 93 -5.55 3.64 -7.20
CA TYR A 93 -6.10 3.98 -5.89
C TYR A 93 -6.96 2.84 -5.31
N THR A 94 -7.94 2.36 -6.08
CA THR A 94 -8.88 1.33 -5.64
C THR A 94 -9.59 0.66 -6.80
N GLY A 95 -9.99 -0.59 -6.63
CA GLY A 95 -10.78 -1.33 -7.61
C GLY A 95 -11.83 -2.25 -6.99
N PRO A 96 -12.71 -2.81 -7.83
CA PRO A 96 -13.55 -3.95 -7.46
C PRO A 96 -12.71 -5.13 -6.94
N LEU A 97 -13.33 -6.00 -6.14
CA LEU A 97 -12.65 -7.15 -5.55
C LEU A 97 -12.35 -8.21 -6.64
N GLY A 98 -11.07 -8.55 -6.82
CA GLY A 98 -10.66 -9.59 -7.77
C GLY A 98 -10.81 -9.24 -9.26
N GLU A 99 -11.02 -7.97 -9.59
CA GLU A 99 -11.22 -7.46 -10.94
C GLU A 99 -10.27 -6.28 -11.23
N GLU A 100 -10.16 -5.90 -12.50
CA GLU A 100 -9.33 -4.76 -12.93
C GLU A 100 -9.77 -3.45 -12.25
N SER A 101 -8.79 -2.63 -11.86
CA SER A 101 -9.05 -1.33 -11.24
C SER A 101 -9.84 -0.40 -12.17
N ASP A 102 -10.94 0.15 -11.66
CA ASP A 102 -11.79 1.17 -12.28
C ASP A 102 -11.49 2.60 -11.75
N ASP A 103 -10.86 2.75 -10.58
CA ASP A 103 -10.32 4.03 -10.09
C ASP A 103 -8.78 4.04 -10.20
N ARG A 104 -8.31 4.44 -11.38
CA ARG A 104 -6.90 4.36 -11.80
C ARG A 104 -6.07 5.61 -11.51
N LYS A 105 -6.59 6.55 -10.72
CA LYS A 105 -5.77 7.68 -10.26
C LYS A 105 -4.64 7.17 -9.36
N LYS A 106 -3.53 7.91 -9.30
CA LYS A 106 -2.35 7.58 -8.52
C LYS A 106 -2.25 8.59 -7.37
N GLU A 107 -2.63 8.15 -6.17
CA GLU A 107 -2.51 8.95 -4.95
C GLU A 107 -1.10 8.82 -4.37
N TRP A 108 -0.53 9.93 -3.90
CA TRP A 108 0.84 10.02 -3.38
C TRP A 108 1.12 8.97 -2.30
N TRP A 109 0.23 8.85 -1.33
CA TRP A 109 0.42 7.98 -0.17
C TRP A 109 0.40 6.51 -0.58
N THR A 110 -0.45 6.13 -1.53
CA THR A 110 -0.48 4.78 -2.09
C THR A 110 0.90 4.40 -2.68
N GLN A 111 1.56 5.34 -3.37
CA GLN A 111 2.90 5.09 -3.91
C GLN A 111 3.95 4.98 -2.79
N ASN A 112 3.84 5.83 -1.76
CA ASN A 112 4.73 5.81 -0.61
C ASN A 112 4.69 4.45 0.11
N GLU A 113 3.50 3.90 0.33
CA GLU A 113 3.33 2.63 1.03
C GLU A 113 3.71 1.43 0.18
N ALA A 114 3.38 1.47 -1.11
CA ALA A 114 3.80 0.44 -2.05
C ALA A 114 5.33 0.32 -2.08
N MET A 115 6.07 1.44 -2.16
CA MET A 115 7.53 1.39 -2.17
C MET A 115 8.12 0.72 -0.92
N VAL A 116 7.59 1.05 0.26
CA VAL A 116 8.05 0.41 1.51
C VAL A 116 7.71 -1.08 1.50
N ALA A 117 6.46 -1.42 1.17
CA ALA A 117 6.01 -2.80 1.13
C ALA A 117 6.83 -3.66 0.16
N MET A 118 7.11 -3.15 -1.04
CA MET A 118 7.88 -3.90 -2.03
C MET A 118 9.30 -4.22 -1.54
N LEU A 119 9.98 -3.26 -0.90
CA LEU A 119 11.31 -3.54 -0.31
C LEU A 119 11.25 -4.49 0.89
N VAL A 120 10.22 -4.39 1.73
CA VAL A 120 10.00 -5.34 2.84
C VAL A 120 9.73 -6.75 2.32
N LEU A 121 8.95 -6.88 1.25
CA LEU A 121 8.63 -8.16 0.62
C LEU A 121 9.84 -8.74 -0.12
N GLU A 122 10.64 -7.92 -0.79
CA GLU A 122 11.94 -8.32 -1.37
C GLU A 122 12.84 -8.94 -0.29
N ASP A 123 13.07 -8.22 0.83
CA ASP A 123 13.93 -8.68 1.94
C ASP A 123 13.39 -9.98 2.57
N MET A 124 12.07 -10.06 2.79
CA MET A 124 11.45 -11.23 3.42
C MET A 124 11.41 -12.47 2.50
N THR A 125 11.30 -12.28 1.19
CA THR A 125 11.04 -13.39 0.26
C THR A 125 12.23 -13.78 -0.60
N GLY A 126 13.14 -12.86 -0.87
CA GLY A 126 14.20 -12.99 -1.87
C GLY A 126 13.71 -12.88 -3.32
N ASP A 127 12.45 -12.48 -3.55
CA ASP A 127 11.86 -12.39 -4.88
C ASP A 127 12.14 -11.03 -5.53
N SER A 128 12.87 -11.06 -6.65
CA SER A 128 13.26 -9.87 -7.41
C SER A 128 12.10 -9.17 -8.14
N GLU A 129 10.92 -9.80 -8.22
CA GLU A 129 9.74 -9.14 -8.77
C GLU A 129 9.35 -7.91 -7.94
N TYR A 130 9.35 -8.04 -6.60
CA TYR A 130 9.06 -6.91 -5.71
C TYR A 130 10.04 -5.76 -5.92
N ARG A 131 11.33 -6.07 -6.13
CA ARG A 131 12.33 -5.06 -6.46
C ARG A 131 12.02 -4.30 -7.75
N SER A 132 11.63 -5.04 -8.79
CA SER A 132 11.29 -4.47 -10.09
C SER A 132 10.08 -3.53 -10.00
N ILE A 133 9.08 -3.91 -9.19
CA ILE A 133 7.89 -3.10 -8.91
C ILE A 133 8.25 -1.85 -8.09
N PHE A 134 9.15 -1.97 -7.10
CA PHE A 134 9.69 -0.82 -6.38
C PHE A 134 10.37 0.17 -7.34
N ASP A 135 11.29 -0.30 -8.19
CA ASP A 135 12.04 0.57 -9.10
C ASP A 135 11.10 1.27 -10.11
N SER A 136 10.10 0.55 -10.63
CA SER A 136 9.06 1.11 -11.51
C SER A 136 8.20 2.16 -10.80
N THR A 137 7.77 1.87 -9.57
CA THR A 137 6.97 2.82 -8.75
C THR A 137 7.78 4.05 -8.39
N PHE A 138 9.05 3.88 -8.02
CA PHE A 138 9.94 5.00 -7.70
C PHE A 138 10.19 5.90 -8.92
N GLU A 139 10.38 5.30 -10.10
CA GLU A 139 10.55 6.06 -11.33
C GLU A 139 9.28 6.85 -11.70
N PHE A 140 8.09 6.24 -11.56
CA PHE A 140 6.81 6.94 -11.72
C PHE A 140 6.72 8.15 -10.77
N VAL A 141 6.98 7.93 -9.48
CA VAL A 141 6.98 8.97 -8.45
C VAL A 141 7.93 10.11 -8.81
N ARG A 142 9.17 9.78 -9.18
CA ARG A 142 10.22 10.73 -9.51
C ARG A 142 9.86 11.60 -10.71
N SER A 143 9.21 11.00 -11.70
CA SER A 143 8.87 11.65 -12.97
C SER A 143 7.55 12.44 -12.91
N HIS A 144 6.58 12.00 -12.10
CA HIS A 144 5.21 12.53 -12.16
C HIS A 144 4.69 13.08 -10.82
N GLN A 145 5.07 12.49 -9.68
CA GLN A 145 4.48 12.82 -8.38
C GLN A 145 5.24 13.91 -7.62
N ILE A 146 6.58 13.94 -7.73
CA ILE A 146 7.41 14.95 -7.04
C ILE A 146 7.23 16.30 -7.72
N ALA A 147 6.77 17.30 -6.96
CA ALA A 147 6.59 18.63 -7.49
C ALA A 147 7.93 19.35 -7.63
N PRO A 148 8.18 20.11 -8.72
CA PRO A 148 9.41 20.87 -8.90
C PRO A 148 9.68 21.89 -7.78
N GLN A 149 8.64 22.37 -7.11
CA GLN A 149 8.70 23.33 -6.00
C GLN A 149 8.83 22.65 -4.62
N GLY A 150 9.11 21.35 -4.58
CA GLY A 150 9.17 20.53 -3.37
C GLY A 150 7.80 20.00 -2.94
N GLY A 151 7.80 18.98 -2.07
CA GLY A 151 6.58 18.24 -1.76
C GLY A 151 6.11 17.39 -2.95
N TRP A 152 4.98 16.72 -2.77
CA TRP A 152 4.43 15.78 -3.76
C TRP A 152 3.04 16.24 -4.14
N TRP A 153 2.67 16.11 -5.41
CA TRP A 153 1.29 16.26 -5.83
C TRP A 153 0.44 15.19 -5.13
N GLY A 154 -0.73 15.57 -4.62
CA GLY A 154 -1.63 14.62 -3.97
C GLY A 154 -2.03 13.53 -4.96
N THR A 155 -2.70 13.91 -6.03
CA THR A 155 -3.19 12.96 -7.02
C THR A 155 -2.65 13.30 -8.40
N VAL A 156 -2.24 12.27 -9.15
CA VAL A 156 -2.00 12.36 -10.60
C VAL A 156 -2.86 11.32 -11.32
N ASN A 157 -3.11 11.54 -12.60
CA ASN A 157 -3.81 10.57 -13.44
C ASN A 157 -2.93 9.35 -13.70
N GLU A 158 -3.53 8.28 -14.25
CA GLU A 158 -2.83 7.06 -14.68
C GLU A 158 -1.61 7.36 -15.56
N ASP A 159 -1.75 8.28 -16.51
CA ASP A 159 -0.70 8.73 -17.44
C ASP A 159 0.32 9.72 -16.83
N GLY A 160 0.26 9.93 -15.52
CA GLY A 160 1.15 10.84 -14.80
C GLY A 160 0.87 12.33 -15.02
N ARG A 161 -0.22 12.70 -15.72
CA ARG A 161 -0.63 14.10 -15.84
C ARG A 161 -1.31 14.59 -14.58
N LEU A 162 -1.09 15.87 -14.27
CA LEU A 162 -1.84 16.54 -13.22
C LEU A 162 -3.28 16.77 -13.65
N GLY A 163 -4.22 16.45 -12.77
CA GLY A 163 -5.61 16.89 -12.92
C GLY A 163 -5.78 18.38 -12.59
N ASP A 164 -7.03 18.84 -12.60
CA ASP A 164 -7.38 20.25 -12.35
C ASP A 164 -6.96 20.74 -10.95
N ARG A 165 -6.86 19.81 -9.99
CA ARG A 165 -6.55 20.11 -8.60
C ARG A 165 -5.09 19.82 -8.27
N GLN A 166 -4.24 20.79 -8.57
CA GLN A 166 -2.80 20.75 -8.28
C GLN A 166 -2.50 21.10 -6.82
N VAL A 167 -2.71 20.14 -5.93
CA VAL A 167 -2.55 20.32 -4.48
C VAL A 167 -1.34 19.54 -3.98
N ARG A 168 -0.52 20.17 -3.13
CA ARG A 168 0.65 19.57 -2.47
C ARG A 168 0.49 19.43 -0.95
N THR A 169 -0.60 19.97 -0.42
CA THR A 169 -0.97 19.88 1.00
C THR A 169 -2.47 20.03 1.15
N SER A 170 -3.06 19.26 2.05
CA SER A 170 -4.48 19.31 2.34
C SER A 170 -4.72 18.87 3.78
N MET A 171 -5.98 18.84 4.21
CA MET A 171 -6.35 18.22 5.48
C MET A 171 -5.96 16.73 5.57
N TRP A 172 -5.66 16.08 4.44
CA TRP A 172 -5.22 14.69 4.35
C TRP A 172 -3.74 14.54 3.96
N GLN A 173 -3.09 15.61 3.50
CA GLN A 173 -1.72 15.58 2.97
C GLN A 173 -0.82 16.55 3.74
N GLY A 174 0.05 15.97 4.58
CA GLY A 174 1.11 16.66 5.31
C GLY A 174 2.48 16.01 5.09
N ALA A 175 3.49 16.50 5.80
CA ALA A 175 4.86 15.96 5.77
C ALA A 175 4.97 14.67 6.59
N TYR A 176 4.29 13.60 6.15
CA TYR A 176 4.27 12.30 6.82
C TYR A 176 4.65 11.16 5.86
N HIS A 177 3.73 10.67 5.03
CA HIS A 177 3.96 9.51 4.15
C HIS A 177 5.21 9.66 3.28
N ASN A 178 5.39 10.83 2.67
CA ASN A 178 6.55 11.14 1.83
C ASN A 178 7.88 11.05 2.59
N ALA A 179 7.99 11.69 3.76
CA ALA A 179 9.23 11.65 4.53
C ALA A 179 9.48 10.27 5.15
N ARG A 180 8.44 9.67 5.77
CA ARG A 180 8.51 8.35 6.42
C ARG A 180 8.95 7.28 5.43
N SER A 181 8.27 7.18 4.29
CA SER A 181 8.56 6.13 3.29
C SER A 181 9.97 6.24 2.75
N LEU A 182 10.46 7.44 2.40
CA LEU A 182 11.81 7.62 1.87
C LEU A 182 12.90 7.24 2.89
N ILE A 183 12.72 7.61 4.17
CA ILE A 183 13.64 7.19 5.25
C ILE A 183 13.64 5.68 5.42
N LEU A 184 12.48 5.03 5.36
CA LEU A 184 12.38 3.57 5.46
C LEU A 184 12.99 2.87 4.25
N CYS A 185 12.69 3.33 3.04
CA CYS A 185 13.26 2.80 1.80
C CYS A 185 14.79 2.92 1.81
N GLU A 186 15.34 4.06 2.23
CA GLU A 186 16.79 4.24 2.35
C GLU A 186 17.42 3.21 3.31
N LYS A 187 16.78 2.96 4.46
CA LYS A 187 17.27 1.95 5.42
C LYS A 187 17.23 0.54 4.85
N LEU A 188 16.15 0.18 4.16
CA LEU A 188 15.98 -1.15 3.56
C LEU A 188 16.99 -1.38 2.44
N LEU A 189 17.22 -0.38 1.58
CA LEU A 189 18.17 -0.44 0.46
C LEU A 189 19.65 -0.52 0.90
N ARG A 190 19.96 -0.21 2.17
CA ARG A 190 21.33 -0.25 2.71
C ARG A 190 21.68 -1.56 3.41
N ARG A 191 20.71 -2.47 3.61
CA ARG A 191 20.94 -3.80 4.17
C ARG A 191 21.74 -4.66 3.19
#